data_AF-A0A3D3ZMV8-F1
#
_entry.id   AF-A0A3D3ZMV8-F1
#
_cell.length_a   1.000
_cell.length_b   1.000
_cell.length_c   1.000
_cell.angle_alpha   90.00
_cell.angle_beta   90.00
_cell.angle_gamma   90.00
#
_symmetry.space_group_name_H-M   'P 1'
#
loop_
_entity.id
_entity.type
_entity.pdbx_description
1 polymer ?
#
loop_
_entity_poly.entity_id
_entity_poly.type
_entity_poly.pdbx_seq_one_letter_code
_entity_poly.pdbx_strand_id
1 'polypeptide(L)'
;KIGENLSQNNNFQFAKLDPSGYACPIGSHIRRTNPRDSLQPDPIASLDAVRKHRLIRRGRVYGPKYPAHVVKHLTELARQKGLLQFAEELVSPRGLAFVALNADIKRQFEFVQQTWVNDPTFEGLYTNRDPLLANDDDPISGTNRMTIQRRPIRKEVRCLPRFVTMKGGDYFFLPGMEGLKFIASKP
;
A
#
# COMPACT_ATOMS: atom_id res chain seq x y z
N LYS A 1 -17.65 -13.90 10.00
CA LYS A 1 -16.17 -13.86 10.11
C LYS A 1 -15.71 -12.41 10.27
N ILE A 2 -14.54 -12.17 10.86
CA ILE A 2 -13.98 -10.81 10.99
C ILE A 2 -13.85 -10.19 9.58
N GLY A 3 -14.34 -8.95 9.42
CA GLY A 3 -14.26 -8.20 8.15
C GLY A 3 -15.43 -8.37 7.18
N GLU A 4 -16.33 -9.34 7.38
CA GLU A 4 -17.48 -9.57 6.48
C GLU A 4 -18.58 -8.51 6.62
N ASN A 5 -18.73 -7.89 7.80
CA ASN A 5 -19.74 -6.86 8.01
C ASN A 5 -19.30 -5.52 7.41
N LEU A 6 -19.91 -5.14 6.28
CA LEU A 6 -19.61 -3.90 5.55
C LEU A 6 -19.90 -2.62 6.35
N SER A 7 -20.82 -2.64 7.31
CA SER A 7 -21.10 -1.45 8.14
C SER A 7 -20.08 -1.25 9.25
N GLN A 8 -19.26 -2.27 9.55
CA GLN A 8 -18.31 -2.25 10.67
C GLN A 8 -16.86 -2.30 10.20
N ASN A 9 -16.55 -2.95 9.08
CA ASN A 9 -15.17 -3.23 8.65
C ASN A 9 -14.36 -1.99 8.25
N ASN A 10 -15.00 -0.83 8.13
CA ASN A 10 -14.35 0.44 7.83
C ASN A 10 -14.75 1.58 8.79
N ASN A 11 -15.59 1.30 9.79
CA ASN A 11 -16.12 2.29 10.72
C ASN A 11 -15.16 2.57 11.89
N PHE A 12 -14.02 3.16 11.56
CA PHE A 12 -13.02 3.55 12.56
C PHE A 12 -12.27 4.81 12.14
N GLN A 13 -11.65 5.44 13.11
CA GLN A 13 -10.77 6.59 12.96
C GLN A 13 -9.53 6.35 13.83
N PHE A 14 -8.44 7.04 13.57
CA PHE A 14 -7.17 6.78 14.25
C PHE A 14 -6.92 7.74 15.41
N ALA A 15 -7.28 9.03 15.31
CA ALA A 15 -6.88 10.02 16.30
C ALA A 15 -7.35 9.71 17.73
N LYS A 16 -8.61 9.28 17.88
CA LYS A 16 -9.16 8.94 19.20
C LYS A 16 -8.90 7.49 19.59
N LEU A 17 -9.08 6.54 18.66
CA LEU A 17 -9.07 5.11 18.97
C LEU A 17 -7.66 4.49 18.97
N ASP A 18 -6.74 5.04 18.17
CA ASP A 18 -5.39 4.49 17.99
C ASP A 18 -4.32 5.58 17.73
N PRO A 19 -4.21 6.62 18.59
CA PRO A 19 -3.26 7.71 18.39
C PRO A 19 -1.81 7.23 18.38
N SER A 20 -1.51 6.17 19.14
CA SER A 20 -0.15 5.62 19.26
C SER A 20 0.14 4.46 18.30
N GLY A 21 -0.81 4.05 17.44
CA GLY A 21 -0.60 2.97 16.47
C GLY A 21 -0.46 1.56 17.05
N TYR A 22 -1.00 1.32 18.23
CA TYR A 22 -0.96 -0.01 18.87
C TYR A 22 -1.91 -1.01 18.21
N ALA A 23 -3.04 -0.56 17.67
CA ALA A 23 -3.97 -1.42 16.95
C ALA A 23 -3.58 -1.55 15.46
N CYS A 24 -3.23 -0.44 14.83
CA CYS A 24 -2.83 -0.35 13.43
C CYS A 24 -1.53 0.45 13.35
N PRO A 25 -0.38 -0.19 13.09
CA PRO A 25 0.90 0.49 13.06
C PRO A 25 0.87 1.72 12.15
N ILE A 26 1.50 2.81 12.58
CA ILE A 26 1.52 4.09 11.84
C ILE A 26 2.06 3.89 10.43
N GLY A 27 3.09 3.03 10.29
CA GLY A 27 3.70 2.71 9.00
C GLY A 27 2.90 1.73 8.13
N SER A 28 1.74 1.24 8.58
CA SER A 28 0.95 0.27 7.83
C SER A 28 0.38 0.85 6.55
N HIS A 29 0.27 0.01 5.52
CA HIS A 29 -0.15 0.44 4.19
C HIS A 29 -1.49 1.17 4.18
N ILE A 30 -2.50 0.67 4.90
CA ILE A 30 -3.83 1.28 4.94
C ILE A 30 -3.86 2.61 5.68
N ARG A 31 -2.98 2.79 6.69
CA ARG A 31 -2.88 4.03 7.46
C ARG A 31 -2.08 5.09 6.70
N ARG A 32 -1.04 4.70 5.96
CA ARG A 32 -0.33 5.61 5.04
C ARG A 32 -1.21 6.07 3.87
N THR A 33 -1.85 5.12 3.18
CA THR A 33 -2.65 5.46 1.99
C THR A 33 -3.98 6.11 2.30
N ASN A 34 -4.45 6.03 3.55
CA ASN A 34 -5.56 6.79 4.07
C ASN A 34 -5.33 7.05 5.58
N PRO A 35 -4.67 8.15 5.94
CA PRO A 35 -4.40 8.55 7.33
C PRO A 35 -5.67 8.94 8.10
N ARG A 36 -6.81 9.03 7.42
CA ARG A 36 -8.09 9.43 8.00
C ARG A 36 -7.99 10.75 8.78
N ASP A 37 -8.08 10.71 10.10
CA ASP A 37 -8.08 11.84 11.00
C ASP A 37 -6.79 11.99 11.83
N SER A 38 -5.72 11.23 11.53
CA SER A 38 -4.48 11.25 12.33
C SER A 38 -3.43 12.28 11.91
N LEU A 39 -3.57 12.95 10.77
CA LEU A 39 -2.60 13.97 10.36
C LEU A 39 -2.65 15.17 11.30
N GLN A 40 -1.48 15.76 11.53
CA GLN A 40 -1.35 17.02 12.27
C GLN A 40 -1.90 18.20 11.44
N PRO A 41 -2.37 19.29 12.08
CA PRO A 41 -2.39 19.53 13.53
C PRO A 41 -3.58 18.93 14.27
N ASP A 42 -4.69 18.63 13.59
CA ASP A 42 -5.92 18.17 14.23
C ASP A 42 -6.78 17.30 13.29
N PRO A 43 -7.76 16.55 13.85
CA PRO A 43 -8.63 15.66 13.07
C PRO A 43 -9.40 16.32 11.92
N ILE A 44 -9.83 17.57 12.07
CA ILE A 44 -10.62 18.29 11.06
C ILE A 44 -9.70 18.62 9.88
N ALA A 45 -8.54 19.22 10.16
CA ALA A 45 -7.53 19.52 9.17
C ALA A 45 -7.04 18.25 8.43
N SER A 46 -6.86 17.14 9.16
CA SER A 46 -6.52 15.84 8.58
C SER A 46 -7.57 15.37 7.58
N LEU A 47 -8.85 15.37 7.96
CA LEU A 47 -9.93 14.92 7.09
C LEU A 47 -10.03 15.78 5.82
N ASP A 48 -9.82 17.09 5.93
CA ASP A 48 -9.82 18.01 4.79
C ASP A 48 -8.64 17.81 3.84
N ALA A 49 -7.45 17.51 4.38
CA ALA A 49 -6.31 17.09 3.57
C ALA A 49 -6.61 15.76 2.88
N VAL A 50 -6.99 14.73 3.63
CA VAL A 50 -7.23 13.37 3.11
C VAL A 50 -8.29 13.35 2.01
N ARG A 51 -9.38 14.14 2.14
CA ARG A 51 -10.43 14.24 1.11
C ARG A 51 -9.89 14.58 -0.28
N LYS A 52 -8.83 15.40 -0.36
CA LYS A 52 -8.19 15.84 -1.62
C LYS A 52 -7.37 14.73 -2.29
N HIS A 53 -6.93 13.74 -1.52
CA HIS A 53 -6.02 12.69 -1.95
C HIS A 53 -6.70 11.32 -2.17
N ARG A 54 -8.03 11.25 -2.04
CA ARG A 54 -8.79 10.01 -2.24
C ARG A 54 -8.78 9.57 -3.70
N LEU A 55 -8.67 8.26 -3.92
CA LEU A 55 -8.66 7.63 -5.24
C LEU A 55 -9.59 6.42 -5.28
N ILE A 56 -10.22 6.17 -6.43
CA ILE A 56 -11.09 5.00 -6.62
C ILE A 56 -10.25 3.87 -7.20
N ARG A 57 -10.01 2.81 -6.42
CA ARG A 57 -9.23 1.65 -6.86
C ARG A 57 -10.11 0.63 -7.60
N ARG A 58 -9.71 0.26 -8.82
CA ARG A 58 -10.35 -0.75 -9.68
C ARG A 58 -9.37 -1.85 -10.11
N GLY A 59 -8.35 -2.11 -9.31
CA GLY A 59 -7.33 -3.11 -9.60
C GLY A 59 -7.89 -4.53 -9.80
N ARG A 60 -7.12 -5.34 -10.52
CA ARG A 60 -7.41 -6.75 -10.82
C ARG A 60 -6.16 -7.60 -10.56
N VAL A 61 -6.33 -8.73 -9.88
CA VAL A 61 -5.24 -9.69 -9.72
C VAL A 61 -4.94 -10.36 -11.06
N TYR A 62 -3.68 -10.60 -11.37
CA TYR A 62 -3.26 -11.35 -12.56
C TYR A 62 -2.30 -12.49 -12.18
N GLY A 63 -2.20 -13.47 -13.07
CA GLY A 63 -1.37 -14.66 -12.87
C GLY A 63 -2.09 -15.78 -12.11
N PRO A 64 -1.55 -17.00 -12.16
CA PRO A 64 -2.14 -18.15 -11.49
C PRO A 64 -2.02 -18.02 -9.96
N LYS A 65 -2.96 -18.64 -9.24
CA LYS A 65 -2.86 -18.81 -7.78
C LYS A 65 -1.69 -19.73 -7.45
N TYR A 66 -1.13 -19.62 -6.25
CA TYR A 66 -0.21 -20.65 -5.78
C TYR A 66 -0.97 -21.97 -5.58
N PRO A 67 -0.41 -23.12 -5.98
CA PRO A 67 -0.99 -24.41 -5.66
C PRO A 67 -1.17 -24.57 -4.15
N ALA A 68 -2.28 -25.18 -3.71
CA ALA A 68 -2.62 -25.24 -2.28
C ALA A 68 -1.55 -25.96 -1.43
N HIS A 69 -0.86 -26.95 -1.99
CA HIS A 69 0.23 -27.67 -1.31
C HIS A 69 1.47 -26.79 -1.09
N VAL A 70 1.74 -25.86 -2.02
CA VAL A 70 2.78 -24.84 -1.90
C VAL A 70 2.43 -23.89 -0.76
N VAL A 71 1.20 -23.33 -0.77
CA VAL A 71 0.71 -22.37 0.24
C VAL A 71 0.84 -22.90 1.66
N LYS A 72 0.49 -24.17 1.89
CA LYS A 72 0.54 -24.80 3.22
C LYS A 72 1.96 -24.96 3.78
N HIS A 73 2.96 -25.12 2.92
CA HIS A 73 4.34 -25.37 3.33
C HIS A 73 5.27 -24.19 3.04
N LEU A 74 4.74 -23.03 2.60
CA LEU A 74 5.53 -21.85 2.24
C LEU A 74 6.56 -21.48 3.31
N THR A 75 6.16 -21.49 4.58
CA THR A 75 7.02 -21.10 5.70
C THR A 75 8.16 -22.09 5.94
N GLU A 76 7.93 -23.39 5.73
CA GLU A 76 8.94 -24.45 5.90
C GLU A 76 9.87 -24.52 4.68
N LEU A 77 9.30 -24.50 3.48
CA LEU A 77 10.02 -24.49 2.21
C LEU A 77 10.93 -23.26 2.09
N ALA A 78 10.45 -22.09 2.49
CA ALA A 78 11.23 -20.86 2.44
C ALA A 78 12.36 -20.82 3.48
N ARG A 79 12.24 -21.57 4.59
CA ARG A 79 13.32 -21.76 5.58
C ARG A 79 14.40 -22.73 5.10
N GLN A 80 14.02 -23.78 4.36
CA GLN A 80 14.94 -24.83 3.92
C GLN A 80 15.72 -24.47 2.66
N LYS A 81 15.06 -23.91 1.64
CA LYS A 81 15.67 -23.61 0.33
C LYS A 81 16.20 -22.17 0.22
N GLY A 82 15.91 -21.32 1.20
CA GLY A 82 16.01 -19.86 1.05
C GLY A 82 14.86 -19.31 0.21
N LEU A 83 14.28 -18.18 0.65
CA LEU A 83 13.07 -17.57 0.08
C LEU A 83 13.19 -17.27 -1.43
N LEU A 84 14.39 -16.90 -1.87
CA LEU A 84 14.69 -16.47 -3.23
C LEU A 84 14.70 -17.65 -4.21
N GLN A 85 15.37 -18.74 -3.87
CA GLN A 85 15.50 -19.91 -4.74
C GLN A 85 14.16 -20.65 -4.89
N PHE A 86 13.34 -20.65 -3.84
CA PHE A 86 11.97 -21.16 -3.89
C PHE A 86 11.02 -20.28 -4.74
N ALA A 87 11.26 -18.96 -4.78
CA ALA A 87 10.46 -18.04 -5.58
C ALA A 87 10.74 -18.18 -7.09
N GLU A 88 11.96 -18.55 -7.48
CA GLU A 88 12.40 -18.76 -8.87
C GLU A 88 11.83 -20.02 -9.55
N GLU A 89 11.44 -21.04 -8.78
CA GLU A 89 10.82 -22.28 -9.31
C GLU A 89 9.29 -22.15 -9.52
N LEU A 90 8.63 -21.17 -8.90
CA LEU A 90 7.18 -20.97 -8.94
C LEU A 90 6.70 -19.96 -10.01
N VAL A 91 7.59 -19.58 -10.92
CA VAL A 91 7.56 -18.33 -11.72
C VAL A 91 6.59 -18.42 -12.88
N SER A 92 5.30 -18.40 -12.55
CA SER A 92 4.35 -17.68 -13.40
C SER A 92 4.23 -16.26 -12.86
N PRO A 93 4.43 -15.22 -13.69
CA PRO A 93 4.21 -13.83 -13.31
C PRO A 93 2.82 -13.65 -12.69
N ARG A 94 2.79 -13.02 -11.52
CA ARG A 94 1.57 -12.76 -10.78
C ARG A 94 1.66 -11.43 -10.05
N GLY A 95 0.51 -10.85 -9.76
CA GLY A 95 0.47 -9.59 -9.02
C GLY A 95 -0.87 -8.90 -9.15
N LEU A 96 -0.81 -7.57 -9.12
CA LEU A 96 -1.97 -6.70 -9.21
C LEU A 96 -1.79 -5.76 -10.42
N ALA A 97 -2.69 -5.86 -11.39
CA ALA A 97 -2.89 -4.79 -12.36
C ALA A 97 -3.62 -3.66 -11.61
N PHE A 98 -2.84 -2.71 -11.09
CA PHE A 98 -3.37 -1.59 -10.34
C PHE A 98 -4.00 -0.58 -11.29
N VAL A 99 -5.26 -0.23 -11.03
CA VAL A 99 -5.99 0.82 -11.75
C VAL A 99 -6.61 1.72 -10.69
N ALA A 100 -6.37 3.02 -10.81
CA ALA A 100 -7.00 4.04 -9.98
C ALA A 100 -7.64 5.10 -10.87
N LEU A 101 -8.83 5.56 -10.48
CA LEU A 101 -9.48 6.70 -11.10
C LEU A 101 -9.23 7.92 -10.23
N ASN A 102 -8.76 8.98 -10.89
CA ASN A 102 -8.32 10.21 -10.29
C ASN A 102 -8.88 11.39 -11.07
N ALA A 103 -9.25 12.46 -10.35
CA ALA A 103 -9.59 13.74 -10.97
C ALA A 103 -8.33 14.59 -11.20
N ASP A 104 -7.32 14.41 -10.34
CA ASP A 104 -6.01 15.07 -10.43
C ASP A 104 -4.95 14.07 -9.98
N ILE A 105 -4.18 13.54 -10.95
CA ILE A 105 -3.19 12.48 -10.72
C ILE A 105 -2.09 12.97 -9.77
N LYS A 106 -1.64 14.21 -9.93
CA LYS A 106 -0.59 14.82 -9.10
C LYS A 106 -1.04 14.93 -7.65
N ARG A 107 -2.26 15.42 -7.42
CA ARG A 107 -2.80 15.56 -6.06
C ARG A 107 -3.23 14.24 -5.45
N GLN A 108 -3.44 13.19 -6.22
CA GLN A 108 -3.99 11.95 -5.67
C GLN A 108 -2.96 10.82 -5.74
N PHE A 109 -2.86 10.11 -6.86
CA PHE A 109 -1.98 8.95 -6.97
C PHE A 109 -0.51 9.28 -6.66
N GLU A 110 0.03 10.33 -7.28
CA GLU A 110 1.44 10.70 -7.09
C GLU A 110 1.71 11.17 -5.67
N PHE A 111 0.85 12.02 -5.13
CA PHE A 111 0.98 12.50 -3.75
C PHE A 111 0.95 11.35 -2.74
N VAL A 112 -0.02 10.43 -2.85
CA VAL A 112 -0.09 9.28 -1.95
C VAL A 112 1.18 8.43 -2.06
N GLN A 113 1.65 8.15 -3.27
CA GLN A 113 2.83 7.31 -3.48
C GLN A 113 4.12 7.98 -2.97
N GLN A 114 4.32 9.27 -3.26
CA GLN A 114 5.55 10.00 -2.93
C GLN A 114 5.55 10.46 -1.47
N THR A 115 4.50 11.15 -1.04
CA THR A 115 4.45 11.85 0.25
C THR A 115 3.99 10.96 1.40
N TRP A 116 3.15 9.94 1.15
CA TRP A 116 2.67 9.07 2.23
C TRP A 116 3.32 7.69 2.24
N VAL A 117 3.47 7.06 1.09
CA VAL A 117 4.01 5.70 0.99
C VAL A 117 5.54 5.70 1.08
N ASN A 118 6.21 6.59 0.34
CA ASN A 118 7.67 6.63 0.25
C ASN A 118 8.35 7.54 1.29
N ASP A 119 7.62 8.39 2.03
CA ASP A 119 8.22 9.25 3.05
C ASP A 119 8.65 8.45 4.29
N PRO A 120 9.96 8.41 4.61
CA PRO A 120 10.46 7.72 5.81
C PRO A 120 10.04 8.38 7.13
N THR A 121 9.58 9.63 7.10
CA THR A 121 9.24 10.46 8.27
C THR A 121 7.74 10.64 8.51
N PHE A 122 6.92 9.96 7.71
CA PHE A 122 5.46 10.01 7.77
C PHE A 122 4.93 9.85 9.22
N GLU A 123 4.09 10.80 9.66
CA GLU A 123 3.47 10.86 10.99
C GLU A 123 4.44 10.58 12.17
N GLY A 124 5.62 11.20 12.13
CA GLY A 124 6.59 11.15 13.24
C GLY A 124 7.36 9.83 13.34
N LEU A 125 7.32 9.02 12.28
CA LEU A 125 8.22 7.89 12.13
C LEU A 125 9.64 8.36 11.76
N TYR A 126 10.59 7.43 11.85
CA TYR A 126 11.96 7.65 11.43
C TYR A 126 12.38 6.49 10.54
N THR A 127 12.96 6.79 9.39
CA THR A 127 13.53 5.81 8.43
C THR A 127 12.59 4.65 8.12
N ASN A 128 11.28 4.88 8.18
CA ASN A 128 10.24 3.86 8.02
C ASN A 128 9.40 4.20 6.80
N ARG A 129 9.41 3.38 5.76
CA ARG A 129 8.51 3.53 4.61
C ARG A 129 7.41 2.47 4.64
N ASP A 130 6.48 2.55 3.69
CA ASP A 130 5.47 1.52 3.52
C ASP A 130 6.10 0.13 3.30
N PRO A 131 5.76 -0.89 4.10
CA PRO A 131 6.39 -2.20 4.02
C PRO A 131 5.97 -3.03 2.80
N LEU A 132 4.94 -2.62 2.05
CA LEU A 132 4.43 -3.34 0.88
C LEU A 132 4.85 -2.68 -0.44
N LEU A 133 4.70 -1.36 -0.54
CA LEU A 133 4.83 -0.63 -1.80
C LEU A 133 6.08 0.25 -1.89
N ALA A 134 6.74 0.57 -0.77
CA ALA A 134 7.85 1.51 -0.84
C ALA A 134 9.02 0.94 -1.63
N ASN A 135 9.59 1.79 -2.47
CA ASN A 135 10.75 1.46 -3.28
C ASN A 135 12.02 1.74 -2.48
N ASP A 136 12.68 0.68 -2.00
CA ASP A 136 14.02 0.75 -1.43
C ASP A 136 14.89 -0.30 -2.12
N ASP A 137 15.78 0.16 -3.00
CA ASP A 137 16.95 -0.59 -3.48
C ASP A 137 18.25 0.01 -2.92
N ASP A 138 18.18 0.88 -1.90
CA ASP A 138 19.36 1.55 -1.38
C ASP A 138 20.37 0.53 -0.83
N PRO A 139 21.52 0.33 -1.50
CA PRO A 139 22.53 -0.63 -1.07
C PRO A 139 23.28 -0.17 0.18
N ILE A 140 23.15 1.11 0.56
CA ILE A 140 23.94 1.77 1.61
C ILE A 140 23.22 1.78 2.96
N SER A 141 21.91 2.05 3.00
CA SER A 141 21.15 2.17 4.27
C SER A 141 20.67 0.84 4.87
N GLY A 142 20.88 -0.27 4.17
CA GLY A 142 20.60 -1.60 4.68
C GLY A 142 19.13 -1.82 5.00
N THR A 143 18.38 -2.16 3.95
CA THR A 143 17.06 -2.82 3.97
C THR A 143 15.87 -2.00 4.50
N ASN A 144 14.73 -2.18 3.82
CA ASN A 144 13.44 -1.65 4.25
C ASN A 144 13.11 -2.17 5.67
N ARG A 145 12.51 -1.32 6.50
CA ARG A 145 12.20 -1.62 7.90
C ARG A 145 10.76 -1.25 8.22
N MET A 146 10.13 -2.00 9.11
CA MET A 146 8.79 -1.71 9.65
C MET A 146 8.85 -1.55 11.16
N THR A 147 8.46 -0.38 11.65
CA THR A 147 8.22 -0.16 13.08
C THR A 147 6.79 -0.55 13.44
N ILE A 148 6.66 -1.48 14.38
CA ILE A 148 5.40 -1.90 14.99
C ILE A 148 5.37 -1.32 16.40
N GLN A 149 4.45 -0.38 16.64
CA GLN A 149 4.31 0.27 17.93
C GLN A 149 3.87 -0.74 18.99
N ARG A 150 4.59 -0.81 20.11
CA ARG A 150 4.32 -1.69 21.24
C ARG A 150 4.94 -1.09 22.51
N ARG A 151 4.38 -1.45 23.68
CA ARG A 151 4.97 -1.21 25.00
C ARG A 151 5.47 -2.53 25.64
N PRO A 152 6.55 -2.49 26.44
CA PRO A 152 7.34 -1.30 26.79
C PRO A 152 8.29 -0.83 25.67
N ILE A 153 8.69 -1.73 24.77
CA ILE A 153 9.63 -1.43 23.69
C ILE A 153 8.94 -1.73 22.35
N ARG A 154 9.14 -0.83 21.37
CA ARG A 154 8.69 -1.02 19.98
C ARG A 154 9.33 -2.25 19.36
N LYS A 155 8.64 -2.91 18.43
CA LYS A 155 9.23 -3.97 17.60
C LYS A 155 9.66 -3.38 16.27
N GLU A 156 10.88 -3.64 15.85
CA GLU A 156 11.37 -3.27 14.52
C GLU A 156 11.58 -4.55 13.71
N VAL A 157 10.96 -4.63 12.54
CA VAL A 157 11.25 -5.66 11.54
C VAL A 157 12.23 -5.05 10.56
N ARG A 158 13.46 -5.57 10.54
CA ARG A 158 14.54 -5.15 9.64
C ARG A 158 14.65 -6.14 8.49
N CYS A 159 15.41 -5.80 7.46
CA CYS A 159 15.67 -6.71 6.36
C CYS A 159 14.41 -7.12 5.62
N LEU A 160 13.41 -6.23 5.52
CA LEU A 160 12.20 -6.52 4.76
C LEU A 160 12.53 -6.60 3.28
N PRO A 161 12.24 -7.73 2.62
CA PRO A 161 12.40 -7.83 1.19
C PRO A 161 11.34 -6.99 0.49
N ARG A 162 11.61 -6.67 -0.78
CA ARG A 162 10.59 -6.11 -1.66
C ARG A 162 9.55 -7.18 -1.99
N PHE A 163 8.30 -6.94 -1.62
CA PHE A 163 7.18 -7.82 -1.96
C PHE A 163 6.50 -7.47 -3.28
N VAL A 164 6.54 -6.18 -3.66
CA VAL A 164 5.91 -5.67 -4.88
C VAL A 164 6.96 -5.00 -5.75
N THR A 165 7.10 -5.49 -6.98
CA THR A 165 7.99 -4.89 -7.98
C THR A 165 7.14 -4.29 -9.09
N MET A 166 7.21 -2.98 -9.28
CA MET A 166 6.56 -2.31 -10.41
C MET A 166 7.17 -2.82 -11.72
N LYS A 167 6.33 -3.34 -12.61
CA LYS A 167 6.75 -3.78 -13.96
C LYS A 167 6.59 -2.70 -15.03
N GLY A 168 5.79 -1.69 -14.74
CA GLY A 168 5.45 -0.60 -15.66
C GLY A 168 4.09 -0.02 -15.28
N GLY A 169 3.72 1.05 -15.96
CA GLY A 169 2.47 1.76 -15.79
C GLY A 169 2.41 2.96 -16.71
N ASP A 170 1.23 3.51 -16.89
CA ASP A 170 1.01 4.70 -17.71
C ASP A 170 -0.21 5.47 -17.19
N TYR A 171 -0.33 6.73 -17.57
CA TYR A 171 -1.45 7.60 -17.24
C TYR A 171 -2.39 7.74 -18.43
N PHE A 172 -3.66 7.38 -18.20
CA PHE A 172 -4.69 7.40 -19.23
C PHE A 172 -5.76 8.42 -18.88
N PHE A 173 -6.35 9.01 -19.91
CA PHE A 173 -7.56 9.79 -19.79
C PHE A 173 -8.77 8.92 -20.12
N LEU A 174 -9.75 8.87 -19.22
CA LEU A 174 -11.03 8.21 -19.44
C LEU A 174 -12.08 9.26 -19.80
N PRO A 175 -12.36 9.51 -21.10
CA PRO A 175 -13.36 10.48 -21.49
C PRO A 175 -14.77 10.04 -21.06
N GLY A 176 -15.66 11.01 -20.85
CA GLY A 176 -17.10 10.74 -20.76
C GLY A 176 -17.66 10.22 -22.09
N MET A 177 -18.87 9.65 -22.06
CA MET A 177 -19.47 9.02 -23.24
C MET A 177 -19.55 9.95 -24.45
N GLU A 178 -19.91 11.22 -24.26
CA GLU A 178 -19.95 12.22 -25.35
C GLU A 178 -18.56 12.55 -25.89
N GLY A 179 -17.55 12.64 -25.02
CA GLY A 179 -16.15 12.84 -25.43
C GLY A 179 -15.62 11.65 -26.23
N LEU A 180 -15.98 10.43 -25.84
CA LEU A 180 -15.62 9.22 -26.59
C LEU A 180 -16.27 9.18 -27.96
N LYS A 181 -17.57 9.51 -28.07
CA LYS A 181 -18.27 9.63 -29.35
C LYS A 181 -17.60 10.66 -30.26
N PHE A 182 -17.22 11.80 -29.71
CA PHE A 182 -16.50 12.84 -30.46
C PHE A 182 -15.16 12.33 -30.98
N ILE A 183 -14.34 11.69 -30.13
CA ILE A 183 -13.03 11.12 -30.54
C ILE A 183 -13.22 10.05 -31.63
N ALA A 184 -14.20 9.15 -31.48
CA ALA A 184 -14.47 8.08 -32.43
C ALA A 184 -15.06 8.59 -33.76
N SER A 185 -15.71 9.76 -33.76
CA SER A 185 -16.28 10.37 -34.97
C SER A 185 -15.25 11.05 -35.88
N LYS A 186 -14.02 11.27 -35.37
CA LYS A 186 -12.93 11.83 -36.17
C LYS A 186 -12.21 10.71 -36.94
N PRO A 187 -11.84 10.97 -38.22
CA PRO A 187 -11.14 10.00 -39.06
C PRO A 187 -9.76 9.63 -38.54
#